data_AF-A0A7H1E0H0-F1
#
_entry.id   AF-A0A7H1E0H0-F1
#
_cell.length_a   1.000
_cell.length_b   1.000
_cell.length_c   1.000
_cell.angle_alpha   90.00
_cell.angle_beta   90.00
_cell.angle_gamma   90.00
#
_symmetry.space_group_name_H-M   'P 1'
#
loop_
_entity.id
_entity.type
_entity.pdbx_description
1 polymer ?
#
loop_
_entity_poly.entity_id
_entity_poly.type
_entity_poly.pdbx_seq_one_letter_code
_entity_poly.pdbx_strand_id
1 'polypeptide(L)'
;MYTNDEDLIILCEAVKIYSDQKDISNDVSVTTTELSNLDLYHFGWNIWNYFKVSNQDSIAKFLKSVFASLKDVEQGSIKSHLRDDDKKGIIKIEEITKEQE
;
A
#
# COMPACT_ATOMS: atom_id res chain seq x y z
N MET A 1 -8.32 15.80 -0.81
CA MET A 1 -8.07 14.71 0.15
C MET A 1 -8.16 13.43 -0.66
N TYR A 2 -7.13 12.57 -0.58
CA TYR A 2 -6.94 11.46 -1.53
C TYR A 2 -7.97 10.33 -1.40
N THR A 3 -8.70 10.29 -0.28
CA THR A 3 -9.77 9.35 0.03
C THR A 3 -10.72 9.97 1.08
N ASN A 4 -11.84 9.33 1.41
CA ASN A 4 -12.77 9.80 2.45
C ASN A 4 -12.37 9.29 3.86
N ASP A 5 -12.97 9.83 4.91
CA ASP A 5 -12.62 9.48 6.30
C ASP A 5 -12.89 7.99 6.63
N GLU A 6 -13.96 7.42 6.08
CA GLU A 6 -14.33 6.01 6.30
C GLU A 6 -13.31 5.07 5.65
N ASP A 7 -12.95 5.34 4.40
CA ASP A 7 -11.92 4.64 3.65
C ASP A 7 -10.54 4.78 4.30
N LEU A 8 -10.24 5.94 4.90
CA LEU A 8 -9.00 6.15 5.64
C LEU A 8 -8.94 5.27 6.90
N ILE A 9 -10.04 5.15 7.64
CA ILE A 9 -10.13 4.26 8.81
C ILE A 9 -9.89 2.81 8.37
N ILE A 10 -10.56 2.38 7.30
CA ILE A 10 -10.42 1.05 6.72
C ILE A 10 -8.98 0.79 6.27
N LEU A 11 -8.33 1.77 5.63
CA LEU A 11 -6.93 1.68 5.23
C LEU A 11 -6.01 1.49 6.45
N CYS A 12 -6.23 2.26 7.53
CA CYS A 12 -5.47 2.11 8.76
C CYS A 12 -5.65 0.74 9.41
N GLU A 13 -6.86 0.20 9.43
CA GLU A 13 -7.13 -1.15 9.93
C GLU A 13 -6.47 -2.22 9.08
N ALA A 14 -6.54 -2.11 7.75
CA ALA A 14 -5.88 -3.03 6.84
C ALA A 14 -4.36 -3.05 7.07
N VAL A 15 -3.72 -1.88 7.23
CA VAL A 15 -2.28 -1.79 7.52
C VAL A 15 -1.94 -2.44 8.86
N LYS A 16 -2.77 -2.27 9.90
CA LYS A 16 -2.58 -2.97 11.18
C LYS A 16 -2.68 -4.49 11.03
N ILE A 17 -3.67 -4.99 10.30
CA ILE A 17 -3.84 -6.43 10.02
C ILE A 17 -2.62 -6.98 9.26
N TYR A 18 -2.12 -6.24 8.26
CA TYR A 18 -0.90 -6.60 7.54
C TYR A 18 0.33 -6.64 8.44
N SER A 19 0.49 -5.66 9.32
CA SER A 19 1.57 -5.61 10.32
C SER A 19 1.54 -6.82 11.26
N ASP A 20 0.34 -7.29 11.63
CA ASP A 20 0.15 -8.52 12.40
C ASP A 20 0.40 -9.80 11.59
N GLN A 21 0.76 -9.67 10.30
CA GLN A 21 0.92 -10.78 9.33
C GLN A 21 -0.33 -11.64 9.19
N LYS A 22 -1.51 -11.05 9.41
CA LYS A 22 -2.81 -11.70 9.21
C LYS A 22 -3.29 -11.48 7.78
N ASP A 23 -4.09 -12.41 7.29
CA ASP A 23 -4.76 -12.26 6.00
C ASP A 23 -5.83 -11.17 6.06
N ILE A 24 -5.86 -10.33 5.03
CA ILE A 24 -6.86 -9.27 4.88
C ILE A 24 -8.04 -9.82 4.11
N SER A 25 -9.24 -9.61 4.66
CA SER A 25 -10.47 -10.02 4.00
C SER A 25 -10.63 -9.30 2.65
N ASN A 26 -10.99 -10.05 1.61
CA ASN A 26 -11.16 -9.55 0.23
C ASN A 26 -12.33 -8.54 0.04
N ASP A 27 -13.06 -8.24 1.10
CA ASP A 27 -14.25 -7.38 1.07
C ASP A 27 -13.90 -5.88 1.17
N VAL A 28 -12.66 -5.55 1.51
CA VAL A 28 -12.21 -4.16 1.60
C VAL A 28 -12.16 -3.52 0.21
N SER A 29 -12.57 -2.26 0.07
CA SER A 29 -12.53 -1.52 -1.20
C SER A 29 -12.42 -0.03 -0.96
N VAL A 30 -11.21 0.41 -0.65
CA VAL A 30 -10.86 1.82 -0.53
C VAL A 30 -10.85 2.45 -1.92
N THR A 31 -11.57 3.56 -2.07
CA THR A 31 -11.58 4.36 -3.30
C THR A 31 -10.65 5.56 -3.15
N THR A 32 -9.83 5.80 -4.16
CA THR A 32 -8.90 6.93 -4.20
C THR A 32 -9.19 7.78 -5.43
N THR A 33 -9.22 9.10 -5.27
CA THR A 33 -9.72 10.03 -6.30
C THR A 33 -8.61 10.76 -7.07
N GLU A 34 -7.39 10.75 -6.55
CA GLU A 34 -6.24 11.48 -7.13
C GLU A 34 -4.94 10.65 -7.15
N LEU A 35 -4.97 9.40 -6.68
CA LEU A 35 -3.81 8.51 -6.67
C LEU A 35 -3.81 7.62 -7.91
N SER A 36 -2.69 7.57 -8.60
CA SER A 36 -2.47 6.63 -9.69
C SER A 36 -2.13 5.25 -9.14
N ASN A 37 -2.29 4.20 -9.96
CA ASN A 37 -1.85 2.85 -9.58
C ASN A 37 -0.37 2.80 -9.18
N LEU A 38 0.47 3.66 -9.79
CA LEU A 38 1.88 3.80 -9.42
C LEU A 38 2.05 4.29 -7.97
N ASP A 39 1.26 5.27 -7.56
CA ASP A 39 1.28 5.76 -6.17
C ASP A 39 0.88 4.66 -5.18
N LEU A 40 -0.09 3.82 -5.55
CA LEU A 40 -0.52 2.68 -4.75
C LEU A 40 0.57 1.60 -4.67
N TYR A 41 1.31 1.35 -5.76
CA TYR A 41 2.46 0.44 -5.74
C TYR A 41 3.56 0.95 -4.82
N HIS A 42 3.86 2.25 -4.86
CA HIS A 42 4.86 2.85 -3.98
C HIS A 42 4.41 2.81 -2.52
N PHE A 43 3.13 3.05 -2.25
CA PHE A 43 2.56 2.86 -0.93
C PHE A 43 2.72 1.43 -0.41
N GLY A 44 2.45 0.43 -1.24
CA GLY A 44 2.68 -0.98 -0.87
C GLY A 44 4.15 -1.27 -0.62
N TRP A 45 5.05 -0.78 -1.47
CA TRP A 45 6.49 -0.93 -1.27
C TRP A 45 6.96 -0.30 0.04
N ASN A 46 6.46 0.89 0.37
CA ASN A 46 6.77 1.59 1.62
C ASN A 46 6.41 0.72 2.84
N ILE A 47 5.20 0.16 2.87
CA ILE A 47 4.75 -0.77 3.92
C ILE A 47 5.65 -2.00 3.97
N TRP A 48 5.83 -2.66 2.83
CA TRP A 48 6.63 -3.89 2.73
C TRP A 48 8.07 -3.69 3.18
N ASN A 49 8.70 -2.57 2.80
CA ASN A 49 10.05 -2.19 3.17
C ASN A 49 10.16 -1.84 4.66
N TYR A 50 9.18 -1.14 5.22
CA TYR A 50 9.14 -0.79 6.65
C TYR A 50 9.03 -2.03 7.55
N PHE A 51 8.09 -2.91 7.26
CA PHE A 51 7.87 -4.13 8.06
C PHE A 51 8.88 -5.25 7.76
N LYS A 52 9.73 -5.09 6.74
CA LYS A 52 10.74 -6.08 6.29
C LYS A 52 10.16 -7.49 6.13
N VAL A 53 8.91 -7.58 5.69
CA VAL A 53 8.23 -8.87 5.50
C VAL A 53 8.89 -9.60 4.34
N SER A 54 9.19 -10.90 4.49
CA SER A 54 9.99 -11.65 3.53
C SER A 54 9.29 -11.91 2.19
N ASN A 55 7.97 -11.71 2.11
CA ASN A 55 7.16 -12.15 0.97
C ASN A 55 6.47 -10.99 0.23
N GLN A 56 6.86 -10.74 -1.03
CA GLN A 56 6.17 -9.78 -1.90
C GLN A 56 4.73 -10.21 -2.27
N ASP A 57 4.42 -11.51 -2.17
CA ASP A 57 3.08 -12.02 -2.43
C ASP A 57 2.04 -11.45 -1.46
N SER A 58 2.41 -11.28 -0.19
CA SER A 58 1.49 -10.76 0.82
C SER A 58 1.16 -9.30 0.58
N ILE A 59 2.13 -8.46 0.21
CA ILE A 59 1.86 -7.05 -0.07
C ILE A 59 1.11 -6.86 -1.40
N ALA A 60 1.35 -7.70 -2.39
CA ALA A 60 0.58 -7.65 -3.64
C ALA A 60 -0.88 -8.06 -3.41
N LYS A 61 -1.13 -9.05 -2.54
CA LYS A 61 -2.49 -9.41 -2.08
C LYS A 61 -3.12 -8.28 -1.29
N PHE A 62 -2.38 -7.70 -0.33
CA PHE A 62 -2.81 -6.53 0.44
C PHE A 62 -3.34 -5.43 -0.48
N LEU A 63 -2.53 -4.98 -1.45
CA LEU A 63 -2.90 -3.89 -2.34
C LEU A 63 -4.15 -4.20 -3.16
N LYS A 64 -4.25 -5.44 -3.65
CA LYS A 64 -5.40 -5.91 -4.44
C LYS A 64 -6.68 -6.05 -3.61
N SER A 65 -6.55 -6.47 -2.34
CA SER A 65 -7.69 -6.59 -1.42
C SER A 65 -8.14 -5.26 -0.86
N VAL A 66 -7.25 -4.27 -0.72
CA VAL A 66 -7.57 -2.99 -0.10
C VAL A 66 -8.05 -1.97 -1.12
N PHE A 67 -7.41 -1.85 -2.28
CA PHE A 67 -7.70 -0.79 -3.24
C PHE A 67 -8.59 -1.27 -4.39
N ALA A 68 -9.73 -0.58 -4.58
CA ALA A 68 -10.64 -0.88 -5.68
C ALA A 68 -9.95 -0.77 -7.05
N SER A 69 -9.06 0.21 -7.24
CA SER A 69 -8.33 0.44 -8.50
C SER A 69 -7.38 -0.70 -8.89
N LEU A 70 -7.03 -1.58 -7.95
CA LEU A 70 -6.11 -2.70 -8.15
C LEU A 70 -6.80 -4.07 -8.19
N LYS A 71 -8.13 -4.13 -7.97
CA LYS A 71 -8.89 -5.40 -7.97
C LYS A 71 -8.75 -6.18 -9.27
N ASP A 72 -8.79 -5.49 -10.41
CA ASP A 72 -8.66 -6.11 -11.74
C ASP A 72 -7.20 -6.29 -12.21
N VAL A 73 -6.23 -5.76 -11.46
CA VAL A 73 -4.81 -5.87 -11.84
C VAL A 73 -4.27 -7.23 -11.43
N GLU A 74 -3.51 -7.87 -12.33
CA GLU A 74 -2.84 -9.14 -12.04
C GLU A 74 -1.81 -8.98 -10.91
N GLN A 75 -1.84 -9.90 -9.95
CA GLN A 75 -0.93 -9.85 -8.80
C GLN A 75 0.55 -9.86 -9.21
N GLY A 76 0.90 -10.57 -10.30
CA GLY A 76 2.26 -10.57 -10.87
C GLY A 76 2.68 -9.20 -11.42
N SER A 77 1.74 -8.43 -11.97
CA SER A 77 1.98 -7.06 -12.41
C SER A 77 2.24 -6.16 -11.20
N ILE A 78 1.40 -6.25 -10.16
CA ILE A 78 1.59 -5.50 -8.91
C ILE A 78 2.99 -5.76 -8.34
N LYS A 79 3.38 -7.04 -8.21
CA LYS A 79 4.71 -7.42 -7.69
C LYS A 79 5.87 -6.79 -8.46
N SER A 80 5.77 -6.78 -9.79
CA SER A 80 6.83 -6.26 -10.65
C SER A 80 6.99 -4.74 -10.49
N HIS A 81 5.89 -4.02 -10.28
CA HIS A 81 5.88 -2.56 -10.11
C HIS A 81 6.10 -2.09 -8.65
N LEU A 82 6.14 -2.99 -7.66
CA LEU A 82 6.47 -2.59 -6.27
C LEU A 82 7.87 -1.99 -6.17
N ARG A 83 8.82 -2.47 -6.98
CA ARG A 83 10.20 -1.96 -6.98
C ARG A 83 10.45 -0.95 -8.11
N ASP A 84 9.41 -0.46 -8.76
CA ASP A 84 9.59 0.61 -9.72
C ASP A 84 10.12 1.87 -9.03
N ASP A 85 10.94 2.59 -9.79
CA ASP A 85 11.73 3.78 -9.45
C ASP A 85 11.26 4.55 -8.20
N ASP A 86 12.07 4.50 -7.13
CA ASP A 86 11.85 5.19 -5.84
C ASP A 86 11.69 6.72 -5.95
N LYS A 87 12.00 7.29 -7.13
CA LYS A 87 11.88 8.73 -7.40
C LYS A 87 10.61 9.13 -8.11
N LYS A 88 9.80 8.17 -8.57
CA LYS A 88 8.49 8.43 -9.19
C LYS A 88 7.39 8.32 -8.13
N GLY A 89 6.21 8.88 -8.38
CA GLY A 89 5.09 8.83 -7.43
C GLY A 89 5.08 9.95 -6.37
N ILE A 90 3.86 10.21 -5.88
CA ILE A 90 3.50 11.26 -4.94
C ILE A 90 3.83 10.83 -3.50
N ILE A 91 3.66 9.53 -3.19
CA ILE A 91 3.84 8.98 -1.84
C ILE A 91 5.31 8.62 -1.60
N LYS A 92 6.09 9.60 -1.15
CA LYS A 92 7.50 9.42 -0.76
C LYS A 92 7.61 9.15 0.73
N ILE A 93 8.48 8.23 1.12
CA ILE A 93 8.97 8.19 2.50
C ILE A 93 9.99 9.30 2.62
N GLU A 94 9.63 10.39 3.30
CA GLU A 94 10.64 11.24 3.89
C GLU A 94 11.23 10.47 5.07
N GLU A 95 12.53 10.20 5.02
CA GLU A 95 13.25 9.76 6.20
C GLU A 95 12.98 10.82 7.27
N ILE A 96 12.21 10.48 8.31
CA ILE A 96 12.08 11.34 9.48
C ILE A 96 13.49 11.38 10.06
N THR A 97 14.27 12.36 9.60
CA THR A 97 15.59 12.61 10.12
C THR A 97 15.31 12.95 11.56
N LYS A 98 15.75 12.09 12.48
CA LYS A 98 15.58 12.29 13.91
C LYS A 98 15.98 13.73 14.22
N GLU A 99 15.01 14.59 14.48
CA GLU A 99 15.30 15.88 15.08
C GLU A 99 15.94 15.56 16.42
N GLN A 100 17.17 16.06 16.53
CA GLN A 100 18.07 15.85 17.64
C GLN A 100 17.47 16.46 18.92
N GLU A 101 17.81 15.83 20.04
CA GLU A 101 17.53 16.23 21.42
C GLU A 101 17.73 17.74 21.71
#